data_AF-A0A1W6CME6-F1
#
_entry.id   AF-A0A1W6CME6-F1
#
_cell.length_a   1.000
_cell.length_b   1.000
_cell.length_c   1.000
_cell.angle_alpha   90.00
_cell.angle_beta   90.00
_cell.angle_gamma   90.00
#
_symmetry.space_group_name_H-M   'P 1'
#
loop_
_entity.id
_entity.type
_entity.pdbx_description
1 polymer ?
#
loop_
_entity_poly.entity_id
_entity_poly.type
_entity_poly.pdbx_seq_one_letter_code
_entity_poly.pdbx_strand_id
1 'polypeptide(L)' 'MRKSASTDKPGTAQEIARRLGLMKHATDSASLEGVQIDERTKGWLEDFAHGRLSEQEVIRRIKSDA' A
#
# COMPACT_ATOMS: atom_id res chain seq x y z
N MET A 1 10.18 -24.36 -15.19
CA MET A 1 9.75 -24.28 -13.78
C MET A 1 9.54 -22.81 -13.41
N ARG A 2 8.29 -22.37 -13.17
CA ARG A 2 8.01 -21.01 -12.69
C ARG A 2 8.12 -21.01 -11.16
N LYS A 3 9.17 -20.41 -10.61
CA LYS A 3 9.24 -20.07 -9.18
C LYS A 3 8.97 -18.58 -9.03
N SER A 4 7.71 -18.23 -8.79
CA SER A 4 7.34 -16.90 -8.31
C SER A 4 7.78 -16.79 -6.86
N ALA A 5 9.05 -16.45 -6.64
CA ALA A 5 9.54 -16.07 -5.32
C ALA A 5 9.18 -14.60 -5.10
N SER A 6 7.93 -14.32 -4.76
CA SER A 6 7.54 -13.02 -4.20
C SER A 6 8.21 -12.93 -2.84
N THR A 7 9.42 -12.37 -2.84
CA THR A 7 10.30 -12.40 -1.71
C THR A 7 9.89 -11.27 -0.78
N ASP A 8 9.39 -11.66 0.39
CA ASP A 8 9.05 -10.83 1.55
C ASP A 8 10.32 -10.23 2.19
N LYS A 9 11.11 -9.51 1.38
CA LYS A 9 12.26 -8.72 1.82
C LYS A 9 11.82 -7.26 1.85
N PRO A 10 12.28 -6.45 2.83
CA PRO A 10 12.11 -5.01 2.78
C PRO A 10 12.61 -4.55 1.40
N GLY A 11 11.69 -4.01 0.60
CA GLY A 11 11.95 -3.71 -0.79
C GLY A 11 13.20 -2.84 -0.90
N THR A 12 14.08 -3.13 -1.85
CA THR A 12 15.11 -2.15 -2.25
C THR A 12 14.44 -0.80 -2.48
N ALA A 13 15.13 0.33 -2.28
CA ALA A 13 14.53 1.66 -2.43
C ALA A 13 13.70 1.84 -3.72
N GLN A 14 14.09 1.17 -4.80
CA GLN A 14 13.35 1.10 -6.06
C GLN A 14 11.97 0.43 -5.96
N GLU A 15 11.83 -0.66 -5.20
CA GLU A 15 10.57 -1.37 -4.95
C GLU A 15 9.65 -0.55 -4.03
N ILE A 16 10.22 0.10 -3.00
CA ILE A 16 9.47 1.02 -2.15
C ILE A 16 8.93 2.19 -2.98
N ALA A 17 9.77 2.81 -3.81
CA ALA A 17 9.37 3.88 -4.72
C ALA A 17 8.28 3.42 -5.71
N ARG A 18 8.39 2.19 -6.24
CA ARG A 18 7.37 1.60 -7.11
C ARG A 18 6.03 1.46 -6.39
N ARG A 19 6.02 0.92 -5.17
CA ARG A 19 4.80 0.76 -4.36
C ARG A 19 4.17 2.11 -4.00
N LEU A 20 4.98 3.08 -3.57
CA LEU A 20 4.54 4.44 -3.30
C LEU A 20 3.94 5.11 -4.54
N GLY A 21 4.55 4.94 -5.72
CA GLY A 21 4.04 5.45 -6.98
C GLY A 21 2.68 4.87 -7.36
N LEU A 22 2.51 3.54 -7.20
CA LEU A 22 1.23 2.87 -7.44
C LEU A 22 0.13 3.36 -6.47
N MET A 23 0.48 3.53 -5.19
CA MET A 23 -0.44 4.06 -4.18
C MET A 23 -0.86 5.50 -4.49
N LYS A 24 0.09 6.36 -4.88
CA LYS A 24 -0.21 7.74 -5.29
C LYS A 24 -1.19 7.73 -6.44
N HIS A 25 -0.95 6.92 -7.47
CA HIS A 25 -1.86 6.82 -8.62
C HIS A 25 -3.26 6.36 -8.21
N ALA A 26 -3.36 5.32 -7.37
CA ALA A 26 -4.65 4.84 -6.87
C ALA A 26 -5.41 5.91 -6.05
N THR A 27 -4.69 6.67 -5.23
CA THR A 27 -5.25 7.78 -4.44
C THR A 27 -5.70 8.94 -5.34
N ASP A 28 -4.91 9.28 -6.37
CA ASP A 28 -5.25 10.28 -7.38
C ASP A 28 -6.52 9.86 -8.14
N SER A 29 -6.57 8.61 -8.60
CA SER A 29 -7.76 8.05 -9.27
C SER A 29 -9.00 8.07 -8.37
N ALA A 30 -8.88 7.68 -7.10
CA ALA A 30 -9.98 7.77 -6.14
C ALA A 30 -10.45 9.23 -5.96
N SER A 31 -9.51 10.17 -5.87
CA SER A 31 -9.82 11.59 -5.75
C SER A 31 -10.55 12.15 -6.98
N LEU A 32 -10.23 11.68 -8.18
CA LEU A 32 -10.92 12.06 -9.42
C LEU A 32 -12.37 11.56 -9.44
N GLU A 33 -12.63 10.40 -8.85
CA GLU A 33 -13.98 9.83 -8.68
C GLU A 33 -14.74 10.47 -7.49
N GLY A 34 -14.18 11.48 -6.84
CA GLY A 34 -14.77 12.13 -5.66
C GLY A 34 -14.64 11.32 -4.36
N VAL A 35 -13.86 10.24 -4.35
CA VAL A 35 -13.60 9.40 -3.18
C VAL A 35 -12.38 9.94 -2.44
N GLN A 36 -12.59 10.49 -1.25
CA GLN A 36 -11.50 10.86 -0.35
C GLN A 36 -11.00 9.64 0.42
N ILE A 37 -9.71 9.35 0.27
CA ILE A 37 -9.01 8.40 1.15
C ILE A 37 -8.57 9.13 2.41
N ASP A 38 -9.04 8.65 3.56
CA ASP A 38 -8.72 9.16 4.89
C ASP A 38 -7.20 9.17 5.15
N GLU A 39 -6.71 10.17 5.88
CA GLU A 39 -5.29 10.31 6.22
C GLU A 39 -4.74 9.11 7.01
N ARG A 40 -5.56 8.49 7.86
CA ARG A 40 -5.20 7.26 8.59
C ARG A 40 -4.97 6.09 7.65
N THR A 41 -5.83 5.95 6.64
CA THR A 41 -5.71 4.90 5.62
C THR A 41 -4.46 5.12 4.76
N LYS A 42 -4.14 6.37 4.41
CA LYS A 42 -2.87 6.70 3.73
C LYS A 42 -1.66 6.27 4.56
N GLY A 43 -1.64 6.57 5.85
CA GLY A 43 -0.54 6.19 6.74
C GLY A 43 -0.30 4.67 6.76
N TRP A 44 -1.37 3.86 6.80
CA TRP A 44 -1.22 2.39 6.73
C TRP A 44 -0.72 1.88 5.38
N LEU A 45 -1.12 2.52 4.28
CA LEU A 45 -0.60 2.20 2.95
C LEU A 45 0.87 2.58 2.79
N GLU A 46 1.31 3.68 3.40
CA GLU A 46 2.73 4.07 3.46
C GLU A 46 3.56 3.07 4.27
N ASP A 47 3.08 2.67 5.45
CA ASP A 47 3.73 1.63 6.25
C ASP A 47 3.84 0.31 5.50
N PHE A 48 2.85 -0.06 4.69
CA PHE A 48 2.93 -1.22 3.79
C PHE A 48 3.97 -1.04 2.69
N ALA A 49 4.02 0.14 2.06
CA ALA A 49 5.02 0.43 1.03
C ALA A 49 6.45 0.36 1.59
N HIS A 50 6.66 0.78 2.83
CA HIS A 50 7.93 0.67 3.56
C HIS A 50 8.22 -0.74 4.11
N GLY A 51 7.28 -1.68 4.00
CA GLY A 51 7.41 -3.04 4.56
C GLY A 51 7.31 -3.10 6.08
N ARG A 52 6.80 -2.04 6.73
CA ARG A 52 6.52 -1.99 8.17
C ARG A 52 5.17 -2.65 8.53
N LEU A 53 4.25 -2.69 7.57
CA LEU A 53 2.97 -3.38 7.67
C LEU A 53 2.80 -4.41 6.56
N SER A 54 2.16 -5.54 6.86
CA SER A 54 1.73 -6.52 5.86
C SER A 54 0.38 -6.11 5.27
N GLU A 55 0.09 -6.52 4.04
CA GLU A 55 -1.18 -6.25 3.35
C GLU A 55 -2.39 -6.68 4.19
N GLN A 56 -2.33 -7.87 4.79
CA GLN A 56 -3.40 -8.41 5.65
C GLN A 56 -3.69 -7.52 6.86
N GLU A 57 -2.65 -6.92 7.46
CA GLU A 57 -2.81 -6.02 8.61
C GLU A 57 -3.39 -4.67 8.16
N VAL A 58 -3.01 -4.15 6.99
CA VAL A 58 -3.65 -2.94 6.43
C VAL A 58 -5.14 -3.17 6.18
N ILE A 59 -5.50 -4.29 5.55
CA ILE A 59 -6.91 -4.65 5.30
C ILE A 59 -7.67 -4.80 6.63
N ARG A 60 -7.06 -5.43 7.64
CA ARG A 60 -7.66 -5.59 8.97
C ARG A 60 -7.94 -4.23 9.61
N ARG A 61 -6.98 -3.29 9.53
CA ARG A 61 -7.11 -1.94 10.10
C ARG A 61 -8.20 -1.14 9.39
N ILE A 62 -8.24 -1.13 8.06
CA ILE A 62 -9.30 -0.47 7.28
C ILE A 62 -10.68 -1.01 7.64
N LYS A 63 -10.83 -2.34 7.75
CA LYS A 63 -12.12 -2.98 8.10
C LYS A 63 -12.56 -2.76 9.54
N SER A 64 -11.61 -2.54 10.46
CA SER A 64 -11.93 -2.31 11.87
C SER A 64 -12.24 -0.84 12.18
N ASP A 65 -11.94 0.05 11.25
CA ASP A 65 -12.14 1.51 11.34
C ASP A 65 -13.43 1.96 10.62
N ALA A 66 -13.82 1.24 9.56
CA ALA A 66 -15.07 1.41 8.81
C ALA A 66 -16.31 0.90 9.56
#